data_AF-A0A925DAF0-F1
#
_entry.id   AF-A0A925DAF0-F1
#
_cell.length_a   1.000
_cell.length_b   1.000
_cell.length_c   1.000
_cell.angle_alpha   90.00
_cell.angle_beta   90.00
_cell.angle_gamma   90.00
#
_symmetry.space_group_name_H-M   'P 1'
#
loop_
_entity.id
_entity.type
_entity.pdbx_description
1 polymer ?
#
loop_
_entity_poly.entity_id
_entity_poly.type
_entity_poly.pdbx_seq_one_letter_code
_entity_poly.pdbx_strand_id
1 'polypeptide(L)' 'MSNSTALRVVLDTNVLVAAARSRRGASFALVSSIPAPEFQICLSVGLYAEWQDVLTRMQS' A
#
# COMPACT_ATOMS: atom_id res chain seq x y z
N MET A 1 6.71 -30.56 1.68
CA MET A 1 6.27 -29.25 1.15
C MET A 1 5.55 -28.53 2.28
N SER A 2 6.25 -27.67 3.02
CA SER A 2 5.63 -26.88 4.08
C SER A 2 4.82 -25.78 3.41
N ASN A 3 3.50 -25.84 3.53
CA ASN A 3 2.60 -24.81 3.06
C ASN A 3 2.69 -23.65 4.05
N SER A 4 3.77 -22.86 3.99
CA SER A 4 3.90 -21.65 4.80
C SER A 4 2.73 -20.75 4.47
N THR A 5 1.84 -20.55 5.44
CA THR A 5 0.68 -19.66 5.35
C THR A 5 1.19 -18.22 5.34
N ALA A 6 1.68 -17.78 4.19
CA ALA A 6 2.01 -16.37 3.96
C ALA A 6 0.75 -15.54 4.24
N LEU A 7 0.92 -14.50 5.05
CA LEU A 7 -0.11 -13.56 5.44
C LEU A 7 -0.43 -12.69 4.22
N ARG A 8 -1.65 -12.88 3.70
CA ARG A 8 -2.17 -12.10 2.57
C ARG A 8 -2.69 -10.77 3.09
N VAL A 9 -2.02 -9.69 2.72
CA VAL A 9 -2.36 -8.34 3.18
C VAL A 9 -2.66 -7.46 1.96
N VAL A 10 -3.85 -6.88 1.95
CA VAL A 10 -4.23 -5.85 1.00
C VAL A 10 -3.93 -4.51 1.65
N LEU A 11 -3.03 -3.73 1.04
CA LEU A 11 -2.72 -2.38 1.48
C LEU A 11 -3.44 -1.40 0.56
N ASP A 12 -4.24 -0.51 1.16
CA ASP A 12 -4.87 0.58 0.42
C ASP A 12 -3.82 1.63 -0.01
N THR A 13 -4.12 2.36 -1.08
CA THR A 13 -3.27 3.43 -1.59
C THR A 13 -3.00 4.50 -0.53
N ASN A 14 -3.96 4.81 0.35
CA ASN A 14 -3.76 5.79 1.41
C ASN A 14 -2.65 5.39 2.39
N VAL A 15 -2.45 4.09 2.66
CA VAL A 15 -1.40 3.57 3.53
C VAL A 15 -0.04 3.77 2.87
N LEU A 16 0.06 3.47 1.57
CA LEU A 16 1.30 3.68 0.81
C LEU A 16 1.65 5.17 0.70
N VAL A 17 0.67 6.04 0.42
CA VAL A 17 0.86 7.50 0.35
C VAL A 17 1.26 8.06 1.71
N ALA A 18 0.60 7.65 2.79
CA ALA A 18 0.94 8.09 4.15
C ALA A 18 2.36 7.63 4.56
N ALA A 19 2.74 6.40 4.20
CA ALA A 19 4.08 5.87 4.42
C ALA A 19 5.14 6.65 3.63
N ALA A 20 4.86 7.01 2.38
CA ALA A 20 5.79 7.76 1.53
C ALA A 20 5.98 9.22 2.01
N ARG A 21 4.95 9.84 2.59
CA ARG A 21 4.96 11.24 3.01
C ARG A 21 5.53 11.49 4.41
N SER A 22 5.60 10.48 5.28
CA SER A 22 6.07 10.65 6.66
C SER A 22 6.75 9.39 7.20
N ARG A 23 7.92 9.55 7.84
CA ARG A 23 8.68 8.45 8.44
C ARG A 23 8.34 8.15 9.90
N ARG A 24 7.38 8.87 10.49
CA ARG A 24 7.05 8.76 11.93
C ARG A 24 5.68 8.11 12.19
N GLY A 25 4.95 7.74 11.14
CA GLY A 25 3.59 7.22 11.23
C GLY A 25 3.50 5.69 11.19
N ALA A 26 2.38 5.16 11.66
CA ALA A 26 2.09 3.72 11.63
C ALA A 26 2.18 3.12 10.22
N SER A 27 1.77 3.88 9.19
CA SER A 27 1.88 3.44 7.79
C SER A 27 3.33 3.23 7.35
N PHE A 28 4.26 4.08 7.79
CA PHE A 28 5.68 3.91 7.50
C PHE A 28 6.26 2.70 8.20
N ALA A 29 5.87 2.46 9.46
CA ALA A 29 6.27 1.26 10.19
C ALA A 29 5.77 -0.02 9.49
N LEU A 30 4.50 -0.02 9.06
CA LEU A 30 3.86 -1.13 8.33
C LEU A 30 4.55 -1.41 7.00
N VAL A 31 4.82 -0.39 6.19
CA VAL A 31 5.49 -0.57 4.89
C VAL A 31 6.95 -0.99 5.07
N SER A 32 7.62 -0.49 6.11
CA SER A 32 9.01 -0.86 6.41
C SER A 32 9.15 -2.30 6.91
N SER A 33 8.07 -2.94 7.40
CA SER A 33 8.07 -4.35 7.81
C SER A 33 7.74 -5.33 6.67
N ILE A 34 7.34 -4.84 5.50
CA ILE A 34 7.05 -5.66 4.30
C ILE A 34 8.22 -6.48 3.77
N PRO A 35 9.53 -6.15 3.97
CA PRO A 35 10.62 -7.03 3.53
C PRO A 35 10.58 -8.43 4.16
N ALA A 36 9.64 -8.71 5.06
CA ALA A 36 9.44 -10.01 5.66
C ALA A 36 8.76 -11.00 4.69
N PRO A 37 9.28 -12.24 4.57
CA PRO A 37 8.82 -13.25 3.61
C PRO A 37 7.38 -13.72 3.83
N GLU A 38 6.76 -13.34 4.95
CA GLU A 38 5.38 -13.66 5.27
C GLU A 38 4.36 -12.78 4.53
N PHE A 39 4.75 -11.67 3.90
CA PHE A 39 3.79 -10.76 3.25
C PHE A 39 3.63 -11.02 1.76
N GLN A 40 2.40 -11.28 1.32
CA GLN A 40 2.01 -11.19 -0.09
C GLN A 40 1.33 -9.84 -0.35
N ILE A 41 2.01 -8.91 -1.04
CA ILE A 41 1.47 -7.60 -1.40
C ILE A 41 0.44 -7.75 -2.53
N CYS A 42 -0.80 -7.37 -2.27
CA CYS A 42 -1.85 -7.26 -3.30
C CYS A 42 -2.23 -5.78 -3.46
N LEU A 43 -1.73 -5.14 -4.52
CA LEU A 43 -2.00 -3.72 -4.82
C LEU A 43 -3.11 -3.63 -5.88
N SER A 44 -4.22 -2.97 -5.55
CA SER A 44 -5.28 -2.70 -6.52
C SER A 44 -4.98 -1.40 -7.28
N VAL A 45 -4.48 -1.53 -8.51
CA VAL A 45 -4.18 -0.38 -9.39
C VAL A 45 -5.46 0.33 -9.86
N GLY A 46 -6.61 -0.36 -9.86
CA GLY A 46 -7.88 0.16 -10.38
C GLY A 46 -8.41 1.40 -9.65
N LEU A 47 -8.30 1.43 -8.32
CA LEU A 47 -8.73 2.60 -7.53
C LEU A 47 -7.75 3.77 -7.64
N TYR A 48 -6.46 3.49 -7.84
CA TYR A 48 -5.44 4.52 -8.06
C TYR A 48 -5.67 5.28 -9.38
N ALA A 49 -6.10 4.59 -10.44
CA ALA A 49 -6.44 5.23 -11.72
C ALA A 49 -7.65 6.18 -11.57
N GLU A 50 -8.70 5.75 -10.85
CA GLU A 50 -9.84 6.62 -10.55
C GLU A 50 -9.45 7.83 -9.69
N TRP A 51 -8.56 7.65 -8.72
CA TRP A 51 -8.04 8.75 -7.89
C TRP A 51 -7.11 9.70 -8.65
N GLN A 52 -6.24 9.21 -9.54
CA GLN A 52 -5.42 10.09 -10.39
C GLN A 52 -6.32 10.97 -11.25
N ASP A 53 -7.37 10.41 -11.84
CA ASP A 53 -8.31 11.13 -12.68
C ASP A 53 -9.13 12.18 -11.89
N VAL A 54 -9.45 11.91 -10.63
CA VAL A 54 -10.10 12.87 -9.72
C VAL A 54 -9.14 13.97 -9.26
N LEU A 55 -7.89 13.65 -8.94
CA LEU A 55 -6.89 14.62 -8.46
C LEU A 55 -6.36 15.53 -9.57
N THR A 56 -6.30 15.07 -10.82
CA THR A 56 -5.90 15.90 -11.98
C THR A 56 -7.02 16.81 -12.48
N ARG A 57 -8.28 16.54 -12.14
CA ARG A 57 -9.44 17.40 -12.49
C ARG A 57 -9.57 18.66 -11.63
N MET A 58 -8.91 18.75 -10.47
CA MET A 58 -8.98 19.92 -9.57
C MET A 58 -8.03 21.07 -10.00
N GLN A 59 -7.52 21.03 -11.23
CA GLN A 59 -6.63 22.04 -11.80
C GLN A 59 -7.29 22.68 -13.03
N SER A 60 -8.44 23.33 -12.82
CA SER A 60 -9.10 24.22 -13.79
C SER A 60 -9.83 25.33 -13.08
#